data_AF-A0A0F9SQM0-F1
#
_entry.id   AF-A0A0F9SQM0-F1
#
_cell.length_a   1.000
_cell.length_b   1.000
_cell.length_c   1.000
_cell.angle_alpha   90.00
_cell.angle_beta   90.00
_cell.angle_gamma   90.00
#
_symmetry.space_group_name_H-M   'P 1'
#
loop_
_entity.id
_entity.type
_entity.pdbx_description
1 polymer ?
#
loop_
_entity_poly.entity_id
_entity_poly.type
_entity_poly.pdbx_seq_one_letter_code
_entity_poly.pdbx_strand_id
1 'polypeptide(L)'
;MLKELFNKDLWEFYDKGNWIAITTNNVVKTNGEAVMGKGVALEAANKFPTLAQELGRYLRLLGDNIPYIFPHFNLITFPTKHHYREDSSLELIKSSTEFLIKWLKGHPEIKTIYMPRPGCGNGNLHWADVKALLEPSLDDRFIVVSL
;
A
#
# COMPACT_ATOMS: atom_id res chain seq x y z
N MET A 1 -16.69 8.58 8.01
CA MET A 1 -15.47 9.39 8.17
C MET A 1 -14.29 8.45 8.28
N LEU A 2 -13.22 8.73 7.54
CA LEU A 2 -11.99 7.93 7.56
C LEU A 2 -11.36 7.93 8.97
N LYS A 3 -11.07 6.74 9.52
CA LYS A 3 -10.43 6.60 10.84
C LYS A 3 -8.94 6.89 10.71
N GLU A 4 -8.42 7.75 11.58
CA GLU A 4 -7.00 8.13 11.61
C GLU A 4 -6.41 7.93 13.00
N LEU A 5 -5.21 7.36 13.05
CA LEU A 5 -4.38 7.23 14.26
C LEU A 5 -3.08 8.00 14.04
N PHE A 6 -2.78 8.92 14.96
CA PHE A 6 -1.61 9.81 14.91
C PHE A 6 -0.55 9.40 15.93
N ASN A 7 0.71 9.70 15.65
CA ASN A 7 1.87 9.30 16.46
C ASN A 7 1.91 7.79 16.70
N LYS A 8 1.66 7.01 15.63
CA LYS A 8 1.63 5.55 15.66
C LYS A 8 2.45 4.97 14.51
N ASP A 9 3.16 3.89 14.80
CA ASP A 9 3.86 3.11 13.78
C ASP A 9 2.90 2.05 13.18
N LEU A 10 2.91 1.92 11.85
CA LEU A 10 2.16 0.89 11.13
C LEU A 10 2.54 -0.52 11.62
N TRP A 11 3.81 -0.74 11.93
CA TRP A 11 4.34 -2.05 12.29
C TRP A 11 3.86 -2.52 13.69
N GLU A 12 3.50 -1.60 14.59
CA GLU A 12 2.87 -1.94 15.88
C GLU A 12 1.53 -2.69 15.71
N PHE A 13 0.80 -2.40 14.62
CA PHE A 13 -0.46 -3.08 14.32
C PHE A 13 -0.22 -4.39 13.59
N TYR A 14 0.76 -4.41 12.68
CA TYR A 14 1.19 -5.62 12.01
C TYR A 14 1.63 -6.70 13.01
N ASP A 15 2.48 -6.36 13.98
CA ASP A 15 3.02 -7.31 14.96
C ASP A 15 1.93 -7.88 15.89
N LYS A 16 0.72 -7.28 15.92
CA LYS A 16 -0.47 -7.81 16.59
C LYS A 16 -1.31 -8.74 15.71
N GLY A 17 -0.82 -9.07 14.51
CA GLY A 17 -1.48 -9.97 13.56
C GLY A 17 -2.50 -9.31 12.62
N ASN A 18 -2.51 -7.97 12.52
CA ASN A 18 -3.43 -7.27 11.63
C ASN A 18 -2.93 -7.23 10.19
N TRP A 19 -3.87 -7.02 9.26
CA TRP A 19 -3.52 -6.71 7.88
C TRP A 19 -2.99 -5.29 7.75
N ILE A 20 -1.99 -5.12 6.89
CA ILE A 20 -1.46 -3.81 6.51
C ILE A 20 -1.45 -3.60 5.00
N ALA A 21 -1.58 -2.36 4.57
CA ALA A 21 -1.28 -1.94 3.20
C ALA A 21 -0.02 -1.05 3.18
N ILE A 22 0.90 -1.32 2.27
CA ILE A 22 2.15 -0.57 2.09
C ILE A 22 2.15 0.14 0.74
N THR A 23 2.68 1.36 0.67
CA THR A 23 2.73 2.08 -0.61
C THR A 23 3.87 1.58 -1.49
N THR A 24 3.61 1.41 -2.78
CA THR A 24 4.59 0.85 -3.74
C THR A 24 4.60 1.61 -5.07
N ASN A 25 5.50 1.18 -5.96
CA ASN A 25 5.64 1.64 -7.35
C ASN A 25 5.72 0.43 -8.29
N ASN A 26 5.70 0.67 -9.61
CA ASN A 26 5.68 -0.40 -10.63
C ASN A 26 7.06 -0.79 -11.19
N VAL A 27 8.18 -0.38 -10.58
CA VAL A 27 9.49 -0.59 -11.19
C VAL A 27 10.11 -1.91 -10.72
N VAL A 28 10.57 -2.71 -11.69
CA VAL A 28 11.30 -3.95 -11.44
C VAL A 28 12.77 -3.80 -11.84
N LYS A 29 13.67 -4.20 -10.95
CA LYS A 29 15.12 -4.22 -11.20
C LYS A 29 15.49 -5.30 -12.22
N THR A 30 16.71 -5.22 -12.75
CA THR A 30 17.25 -6.23 -13.68
C THR A 30 17.26 -7.63 -13.06
N ASN A 31 17.52 -7.75 -11.76
CA ASN A 31 17.56 -9.01 -11.03
C ASN A 31 16.18 -9.66 -10.74
N GLY A 32 15.07 -9.01 -11.09
CA GLY A 32 13.74 -9.59 -10.86
C GLY A 32 12.95 -9.01 -9.71
N GLU A 33 13.58 -8.24 -8.84
CA GLU A 33 12.92 -7.72 -7.65
C GLU A 33 12.28 -6.35 -7.91
N ALA A 34 11.15 -6.09 -7.25
CA ALA A 34 10.54 -4.78 -7.21
C ALA A 34 11.44 -3.75 -6.51
N VAL A 35 11.36 -2.48 -6.91
CA VAL A 35 12.09 -1.39 -6.25
C VAL A 35 11.37 -1.01 -4.95
N MET A 36 12.00 -1.32 -3.82
CA MET A 36 11.48 -1.06 -2.47
C MET A 36 12.55 -0.37 -1.60
N GLY A 37 13.08 0.76 -2.07
CA GLY A 37 14.32 1.34 -1.52
C GLY A 37 14.19 2.44 -0.46
N LYS A 38 12.97 2.90 -0.14
CA LYS A 38 12.74 3.96 0.88
C LYS A 38 11.39 3.79 1.59
N GLY A 39 11.29 4.38 2.79
CA GLY A 39 10.05 4.45 3.58
C GLY A 39 9.45 3.07 3.89
N VAL A 40 8.12 3.01 4.00
CA VAL A 40 7.38 1.79 4.34
C VAL A 40 7.67 0.62 3.39
N ALA A 41 7.97 0.88 2.11
CA ALA A 41 8.37 -0.18 1.17
C ALA A 41 9.71 -0.81 1.56
N LEU A 42 10.70 -0.01 1.97
CA LEU A 42 11.99 -0.52 2.44
C LEU A 42 11.84 -1.26 3.77
N GLU A 43 11.05 -0.72 4.69
CA GLU A 43 10.74 -1.39 5.96
C GLU A 43 10.11 -2.77 5.72
N ALA A 44 9.16 -2.85 4.78
CA ALA A 44 8.54 -4.10 4.39
C ALA A 44 9.54 -5.08 3.73
N ALA A 45 10.40 -4.60 2.84
CA ALA A 45 11.42 -5.45 2.20
C ALA A 45 12.44 -5.99 3.23
N ASN A 46 12.78 -5.20 4.24
CA ASN A 46 13.66 -5.64 5.33
C ASN A 46 12.97 -6.66 6.25
N LYS A 47 11.66 -6.49 6.51
CA LYS A 47 10.88 -7.38 7.38
C LYS A 47 10.45 -8.68 6.69
N PHE A 48 10.24 -8.65 5.37
CA PHE A 48 9.80 -9.78 4.54
C PHE A 48 10.82 -10.06 3.43
N PRO A 49 11.83 -10.92 3.68
CA PRO A 49 12.97 -11.07 2.76
C PRO A 49 12.62 -11.47 1.33
N THR A 50 11.50 -12.18 1.10
CA THR A 50 11.08 -12.62 -0.25
C THR A 50 10.11 -11.64 -0.94
N LEU A 51 9.57 -10.64 -0.23
CA LEU A 51 8.52 -9.76 -0.75
C LEU A 51 8.93 -9.03 -2.03
N ALA A 52 10.16 -8.50 -2.09
CA ALA A 52 10.62 -7.77 -3.26
C ALA A 52 10.69 -8.68 -4.50
N GLN A 53 11.11 -9.95 -4.32
CA GLN A 53 11.17 -10.94 -5.39
C GLN A 53 9.77 -11.36 -5.85
N GLU A 54 8.87 -11.64 -4.90
CA GLU A 54 7.51 -12.07 -5.22
C GLU A 54 6.70 -10.96 -5.90
N LEU A 55 6.80 -9.72 -5.39
CA LEU A 55 6.18 -8.56 -6.03
C LEU A 55 6.76 -8.34 -7.43
N GLY A 56 8.08 -8.38 -7.58
CA GLY A 56 8.73 -8.23 -8.89
C GLY A 56 8.29 -9.27 -9.91
N ARG A 57 8.01 -10.51 -9.48
CA ARG A 57 7.41 -11.56 -10.33
C ARG A 57 6.00 -11.19 -10.79
N TYR A 58 5.14 -10.68 -9.90
CA TYR A 58 3.79 -10.24 -10.28
C TYR A 58 3.83 -9.06 -11.24
N LEU A 59 4.64 -8.04 -10.96
CA LEU A 59 4.79 -6.87 -11.83
C LEU A 59 5.27 -7.26 -13.24
N ARG A 60 6.20 -8.23 -13.35
CA ARG A 60 6.66 -8.73 -14.66
C ARG A 60 5.61 -9.55 -15.41
N LEU A 61 4.85 -10.39 -14.70
CA LEU A 61 3.88 -11.30 -15.32
C LEU A 61 2.62 -10.57 -15.77
N LEU A 62 2.14 -9.64 -14.96
CA LEU A 62 0.85 -8.99 -15.15
C LEU A 62 1.01 -7.59 -15.75
N GLY A 63 2.12 -6.89 -15.48
CA GLY A 63 2.36 -5.54 -15.96
C GLY A 63 1.49 -4.45 -15.31
N ASP A 64 0.48 -4.86 -14.53
CA ASP A 64 -0.51 -3.98 -13.96
C ASP A 64 0.00 -3.32 -12.67
N ASN A 65 -0.16 -2.00 -12.59
CA ASN A 65 0.15 -1.22 -11.40
C ASN A 65 -1.04 -1.21 -10.43
N ILE A 66 -1.45 -2.39 -9.98
CA ILE A 66 -2.60 -2.63 -9.11
C ILE A 66 -2.18 -3.16 -7.73
N PRO A 67 -3.07 -3.12 -6.73
CA PRO A 67 -2.83 -3.80 -5.47
C PRO A 67 -2.61 -5.31 -5.63
N TYR A 68 -1.55 -5.82 -4.99
CA TYR A 68 -1.26 -7.26 -4.87
C TYR A 68 -1.40 -7.68 -3.41
N ILE A 69 -1.97 -8.86 -3.19
CA ILE A 69 -2.30 -9.39 -1.86
C ILE A 69 -1.36 -10.53 -1.54
N PHE A 70 -0.73 -10.47 -0.36
CA PHE A 70 0.19 -11.47 0.16
C PHE A 70 -0.33 -12.00 1.49
N PRO A 71 -1.21 -13.02 1.48
CA PRO A 71 -1.84 -13.54 2.71
C PRO A 71 -0.84 -14.11 3.71
N HIS A 72 0.24 -14.72 3.25
CA HIS A 72 1.29 -15.24 4.14
C HIS A 72 2.08 -14.13 4.86
N PHE A 73 1.95 -12.88 4.42
CA PHE A 73 2.48 -11.70 5.10
C PHE A 73 1.40 -10.84 5.75
N ASN A 74 0.10 -11.16 5.65
CA ASN A 74 -1.00 -10.24 5.97
C ASN A 74 -0.79 -8.83 5.36
N LEU A 75 -0.30 -8.79 4.12
CA LEU A 75 0.17 -7.57 3.49
C LEU A 75 -0.51 -7.34 2.14
N ILE A 76 -0.83 -6.08 1.87
CA ILE A 76 -1.34 -5.60 0.58
C ILE A 76 -0.36 -4.55 0.06
N THR A 77 0.06 -4.66 -1.19
CA THR A 77 0.75 -3.53 -1.84
C THR A 77 -0.28 -2.55 -2.34
N PHE A 78 0.01 -1.26 -2.21
CA PHE A 78 -0.88 -0.18 -2.59
C PHE A 78 -0.10 0.78 -3.50
N PRO A 79 -0.18 0.60 -4.82
CA PRO A 79 0.55 1.46 -5.73
C PRO A 79 0.17 2.93 -5.59
N THR A 80 1.17 3.81 -5.48
CA THR A 80 0.96 5.26 -5.50
C THR A 80 1.83 5.96 -6.53
N LYS A 81 2.81 5.28 -7.11
CA LYS A 81 3.71 5.83 -8.13
C LYS A 81 3.79 4.91 -9.35
N HIS A 82 3.99 5.49 -10.53
CA HIS A 82 4.37 4.72 -11.72
C HIS A 82 5.87 4.41 -11.69
N HIS A 83 6.69 5.39 -11.30
CA HIS A 83 8.12 5.22 -11.09
C HIS A 83 8.57 5.71 -9.70
N TYR A 84 9.51 5.00 -9.05
CA TYR A 84 9.96 5.35 -7.69
C TYR A 84 10.61 6.75 -7.55
N ARG A 85 11.08 7.33 -8.66
CA ARG A 85 11.68 8.68 -8.74
C ARG A 85 10.68 9.82 -8.91
N GLU A 86 9.43 9.50 -9.23
CA GLU A 86 8.38 10.50 -9.47
C GLU A 86 7.59 10.79 -8.19
N ASP A 87 6.78 11.83 -8.22
CA ASP A 87 5.76 12.09 -7.21
C ASP A 87 4.65 11.03 -7.31
N SER A 88 3.82 10.93 -6.26
CA SER A 88 2.67 10.02 -6.29
C SER A 88 1.54 10.59 -7.14
N SER A 89 0.78 9.69 -7.77
CA SER A 89 -0.35 10.02 -8.62
C SER A 89 -1.65 9.84 -7.85
N LEU A 90 -2.45 10.92 -7.74
CA LEU A 90 -3.80 10.85 -7.18
C LEU A 90 -4.70 9.91 -7.99
N GLU A 91 -4.55 9.88 -9.31
CA GLU A 91 -5.29 8.97 -10.18
C GLU A 91 -4.96 7.50 -9.87
N LEU A 92 -3.69 7.19 -9.66
CA LEU A 92 -3.25 5.85 -9.29
C LEU A 92 -3.70 5.44 -7.88
N ILE A 93 -3.71 6.39 -6.94
CA ILE A 93 -4.27 6.16 -5.59
C ILE A 93 -5.76 5.86 -5.69
N LYS A 94 -6.50 6.59 -6.52
CA LYS A 94 -7.93 6.37 -6.76
C LYS A 94 -8.18 4.97 -7.32
N SER A 95 -7.50 4.60 -8.41
CA SER A 95 -7.69 3.30 -9.05
C SER A 95 -7.25 2.14 -8.15
N SER A 96 -6.17 2.31 -7.38
CA SER A 96 -5.73 1.34 -6.36
C SER A 96 -6.77 1.15 -5.27
N THR A 97 -7.41 2.24 -4.84
CA THR A 97 -8.51 2.20 -3.85
C THR A 97 -9.71 1.45 -4.39
N GLU A 98 -10.17 1.79 -5.59
CA GLU A 98 -11.32 1.16 -6.25
C GLU A 98 -11.09 -0.34 -6.46
N PHE A 99 -9.89 -0.71 -6.93
CA PHE A 99 -9.51 -2.11 -7.09
C PHE A 99 -9.56 -2.86 -5.75
N LEU A 100 -8.92 -2.30 -4.72
CA LEU A 100 -8.83 -2.97 -3.42
C LEU A 100 -10.22 -3.15 -2.78
N ILE A 101 -11.06 -2.12 -2.81
CA ILE A 101 -12.44 -2.21 -2.29
C ILE A 101 -13.24 -3.26 -3.04
N LYS A 102 -13.12 -3.32 -4.38
CA LYS A 102 -13.80 -4.34 -5.18
C LYS A 102 -13.33 -5.74 -4.82
N TRP A 103 -12.02 -5.94 -4.69
CA TRP A 103 -11.43 -7.22 -4.32
C TRP A 103 -11.91 -7.67 -2.93
N LEU A 104 -11.90 -6.77 -1.94
CA LEU A 104 -12.29 -7.06 -0.57
C LEU A 104 -13.78 -7.44 -0.40
N LYS A 105 -14.65 -7.23 -1.40
CA LYS A 105 -16.02 -7.76 -1.36
C LYS A 105 -16.07 -9.28 -1.35
N GLY A 106 -15.06 -9.94 -1.92
CA GLY A 106 -14.91 -11.39 -1.89
C GLY A 106 -14.20 -11.94 -0.64
N HIS A 107 -13.72 -11.06 0.25
CA HIS A 107 -12.86 -11.40 1.38
C HIS A 107 -13.37 -10.83 2.71
N PRO A 108 -14.58 -11.23 3.15
CA PRO A 108 -15.20 -10.73 4.38
C PRO A 108 -14.44 -11.10 5.67
N GLU A 109 -13.51 -12.05 5.61
CA GLU A 109 -12.60 -12.39 6.70
C GLU A 109 -11.61 -11.27 7.03
N ILE A 110 -11.31 -10.38 6.08
CA ILE A 110 -10.41 -9.23 6.28
C ILE A 110 -11.21 -8.06 6.83
N LYS A 111 -11.21 -7.93 8.15
CA LYS A 111 -12.04 -6.97 8.88
C LYS A 111 -11.36 -5.63 9.14
N THR A 112 -10.03 -5.58 9.13
CA THR A 112 -9.29 -4.37 9.45
C THR A 112 -7.96 -4.35 8.70
N ILE A 113 -7.69 -3.25 8.02
CA ILE A 113 -6.46 -2.97 7.28
C ILE A 113 -5.92 -1.64 7.79
N TYR A 114 -4.68 -1.66 8.27
CA TYR A 114 -3.94 -0.45 8.62
C TYR A 114 -3.10 0.00 7.42
N MET A 115 -3.07 1.29 7.14
CA MET A 115 -2.28 1.81 6.02
C MET A 115 -1.66 3.16 6.37
N PRO A 116 -0.51 3.53 5.78
CA PRO A 116 0.02 4.88 5.94
C PRO A 116 -0.89 5.86 5.18
N ARG A 117 -0.57 7.17 5.22
CA ARG A 117 -1.16 8.16 4.30
C ARG A 117 -0.62 7.93 2.88
N PRO A 118 -1.39 7.35 1.93
CA PRO A 118 -0.83 6.98 0.64
C PRO A 118 -0.40 8.20 -0.16
N GLY A 119 0.78 8.10 -0.78
CA GLY A 119 1.35 9.18 -1.60
C GLY A 119 1.83 10.42 -0.84
N CYS A 120 1.72 10.46 0.48
CA CYS A 120 2.34 11.50 1.30
C CYS A 120 3.82 11.19 1.61
N GLY A 121 4.53 12.14 2.24
CA GLY A 121 5.94 12.00 2.57
C GLY A 121 6.80 11.96 1.30
N ASN A 122 7.43 10.81 1.02
CA ASN A 122 8.23 10.60 -0.20
C ASN A 122 7.43 10.71 -1.51
N GLY A 123 6.10 10.74 -1.44
CA GLY A 123 5.22 10.92 -2.60
C GLY A 123 4.79 12.36 -2.88
N ASN A 124 5.15 13.32 -2.02
CA ASN A 124 4.90 14.76 -2.16
C ASN A 124 3.44 15.21 -2.34
N LEU A 125 2.45 14.37 -2.04
CA LEU A 125 1.04 14.79 -1.98
C LEU A 125 0.67 15.35 -0.60
N HIS A 126 -0.20 16.35 -0.58
CA HIS A 126 -0.80 16.83 0.67
C HIS A 126 -1.89 15.86 1.15
N TRP A 127 -1.89 15.58 2.46
CA TRP A 127 -2.84 14.64 3.03
C TRP A 127 -4.30 15.07 2.87
N ALA A 128 -4.59 16.38 2.88
CA ALA A 128 -5.95 16.88 2.70
C ALA A 128 -6.55 16.44 1.34
N ASP A 129 -5.76 16.53 0.26
CA ASP A 129 -6.19 16.15 -1.09
C ASP A 129 -6.40 14.64 -1.21
N VAL A 130 -5.45 13.86 -0.67
CA VAL A 130 -5.53 12.39 -0.66
C VAL A 130 -6.71 11.92 0.19
N LYS A 131 -6.92 12.51 1.38
CA LYS A 131 -8.03 12.16 2.26
C LYS A 131 -9.37 12.42 1.58
N ALA A 132 -9.54 13.59 0.96
CA ALA A 132 -10.76 13.95 0.24
C ALA A 132 -11.05 12.97 -0.92
N LEU A 133 -10.01 12.45 -1.57
CA LEU A 133 -10.12 11.42 -2.60
C LEU A 133 -10.54 10.05 -2.05
N LEU A 134 -9.98 9.64 -0.90
CA LEU A 134 -10.17 8.30 -0.34
C LEU A 134 -11.49 8.14 0.43
N GLU A 135 -11.90 9.18 1.15
CA GLU A 135 -13.03 9.13 2.08
C GLU A 135 -14.37 8.68 1.45
N PRO A 136 -14.70 8.98 0.18
CA PRO A 136 -15.89 8.45 -0.46
C PRO A 136 -15.84 6.94 -0.78
N SER A 137 -14.64 6.35 -0.86
CA SER A 137 -14.44 4.99 -1.36
C SER A 137 -14.03 3.99 -0.28
N LEU A 138 -13.21 4.41 0.69
CA LEU A 138 -12.77 3.55 1.79
C LEU A 138 -13.91 3.33 2.80
N ASP A 139 -14.11 2.08 3.19
CA ASP A 139 -15.09 1.69 4.20
C ASP A 139 -14.46 1.52 5.60
N ASP A 140 -15.25 1.02 6.54
CA ASP A 140 -14.93 0.94 7.97
C ASP A 140 -13.78 -0.01 8.34
N ARG A 141 -13.32 -0.82 7.37
CA ARG A 141 -12.17 -1.70 7.47
C ARG A 141 -10.84 -0.94 7.49
N PHE A 142 -10.79 0.27 6.94
CA PHE A 142 -9.54 1.00 6.78
C PHE A 142 -9.25 1.93 7.95
N ILE A 143 -8.02 1.85 8.45
CA ILE A 143 -7.50 2.75 9.47
C ILE A 143 -6.19 3.34 8.96
N VAL A 144 -6.15 4.67 8.79
CA VAL A 144 -4.95 5.36 8.37
C VAL A 144 -4.08 5.65 9.58
N VAL A 145 -2.80 5.32 9.48
CA VAL A 145 -1.79 5.48 10.51
C VAL A 145 -0.78 6.51 10.05
N SER A 146 -0.37 7.40 10.96
CA SER A 146 0.71 8.34 10.73
C SER A 146 1.58 8.47 11.96
N LEU A 147 2.89 8.53 11.73
CA LEU A 147 3.88 8.97 12.71
C LEU A 147 3.78 10.48 12.93
#